data_AF-A0A221KBB8-F1
#
_entry.id   AF-A0A221KBB8-F1
#
_cell.length_a   1.000
_cell.length_b   1.000
_cell.length_c   1.000
_cell.angle_alpha   90.00
_cell.angle_beta   90.00
_cell.angle_gamma   90.00
#
_symmetry.space_group_name_H-M   'P 1'
#
loop_
_entity.id
_entity.type
_entity.pdbx_description
1 polymer ?
#
loop_
_entity_poly.entity_id
_entity_poly.type
_entity_poly.pdbx_seq_one_letter_code
_entity_poly.pdbx_strand_id
1 'polypeptide(L)'
;MALSAVAQQGLSRVSADVVHRAALAIWYGHGAVDLASVQGAPHAGDALSLVERLSFYNLVERGRKRELLRQVGQARETWAVPCDMQAFEAAYRQFLPGLQPMQTRHFIVGDAGAESLPPMN
;
A
#
# COMPACT_ATOMS: atom_id res chain seq x y z
N MET A 1 -8.75 8.05 1.65
CA MET A 1 -8.20 6.92 0.86
C MET A 1 -7.47 5.95 1.78
N ALA A 2 -7.09 4.75 1.31
CA ALA A 2 -6.41 3.74 2.15
C ALA A 2 -5.10 4.27 2.76
N LEU A 3 -4.28 4.97 1.98
CA LEU A 3 -3.06 5.62 2.48
C LEU A 3 -3.34 6.72 3.51
N SER A 4 -4.42 7.49 3.36
CA SER A 4 -4.83 8.48 4.36
C SER A 4 -5.18 7.82 5.69
N ALA A 5 -5.78 6.62 5.69
CA ALA A 5 -6.07 5.89 6.92
C ALA A 5 -4.78 5.42 7.63
N VAL A 6 -3.81 4.90 6.87
CA VAL A 6 -2.47 4.56 7.39
C VAL A 6 -1.80 5.81 7.96
N ALA A 7 -1.86 6.93 7.24
CA ALA A 7 -1.24 8.18 7.67
C ALA A 7 -1.88 8.79 8.93
N GLN A 8 -3.16 8.53 9.18
CA GLN A 8 -3.86 9.03 10.37
C GLN A 8 -3.69 8.12 11.59
N GLN A 9 -3.63 6.80 11.39
CA GLN A 9 -3.69 5.83 12.49
C GLN A 9 -2.36 5.13 12.76
N GLY A 10 -1.45 5.12 11.78
CA GLY A 10 -0.24 4.32 11.79
C GLY A 10 -0.48 2.90 11.29
N LEU A 11 0.56 2.29 10.71
CA LEU A 11 0.45 0.98 10.07
C LEU A 11 0.05 -0.12 11.07
N SER A 12 0.47 0.00 12.34
CA SER A 12 0.17 -0.97 13.39
C SER A 12 -1.28 -0.95 13.90
N ARG A 13 -2.07 0.08 13.52
CA ARG A 13 -3.44 0.27 14.02
C ARG A 13 -4.51 0.16 12.94
N VAL A 14 -4.12 0.10 11.66
CA VAL A 14 -5.07 -0.08 10.57
C VAL A 14 -5.45 -1.54 10.37
N SER A 15 -6.62 -1.78 9.77
CA SER A 15 -7.04 -3.13 9.39
C SER A 15 -6.29 -3.66 8.16
N ALA A 16 -6.25 -4.99 8.02
CA ALA A 16 -5.65 -5.64 6.86
C ALA A 16 -6.28 -5.19 5.53
N ASP A 17 -7.59 -4.95 5.50
CA ASP A 17 -8.31 -4.45 4.33
C ASP A 17 -7.78 -3.08 3.84
N VAL A 18 -7.40 -2.18 4.76
CA VAL A 18 -6.77 -0.89 4.39
C VAL A 18 -5.44 -1.14 3.69
N VAL A 19 -4.62 -2.05 4.22
CA VAL A 19 -3.31 -2.39 3.65
C VAL A 19 -3.46 -3.07 2.30
N HIS A 20 -4.43 -3.98 2.15
CA HIS A 20 -4.74 -4.64 0.88
C HIS A 20 -5.17 -3.63 -0.19
N ARG A 21 -6.07 -2.70 0.14
CA ARG A 21 -6.48 -1.64 -0.79
C ARG A 21 -5.32 -0.74 -1.20
N ALA A 22 -4.43 -0.39 -0.28
CA ALA A 22 -3.21 0.35 -0.62
C ALA A 22 -2.30 -0.45 -1.55
N ALA A 23 -2.09 -1.74 -1.29
CA ALA A 23 -1.28 -2.62 -2.13
C ALA A 23 -1.86 -2.77 -3.55
N LEU A 24 -3.18 -2.96 -3.69
CA LEU A 24 -3.84 -3.02 -4.99
C LEU A 24 -3.66 -1.72 -5.79
N ALA A 25 -3.83 -0.58 -5.13
CA ALA A 25 -3.61 0.72 -5.77
C ALA A 25 -2.17 0.88 -6.24
N ILE A 26 -1.18 0.43 -5.45
CA ILE A 26 0.24 0.55 -5.80
C ILE A 26 0.65 -0.44 -6.89
N TRP A 27 0.31 -1.72 -6.74
CA TRP A 27 0.74 -2.79 -7.65
C TRP A 27 0.04 -2.78 -8.99
N TYR A 28 -1.29 -2.60 -9.00
CA TYR A 28 -2.10 -2.74 -10.22
C TYR A 28 -2.59 -1.40 -10.78
N GLY A 29 -2.25 -0.29 -10.13
CA GLY A 29 -2.70 1.03 -10.57
C GLY A 29 -4.20 1.26 -10.39
N HIS A 30 -4.85 0.48 -9.54
CA HIS A 30 -6.26 0.63 -9.21
C HIS A 30 -6.47 1.87 -8.33
N GLY A 31 -6.58 3.03 -8.99
CA GLY A 31 -6.73 4.33 -8.36
C GLY A 31 -5.44 5.15 -8.31
N ALA A 32 -5.59 6.43 -7.98
CA ALA A 32 -4.48 7.35 -7.80
C ALA A 32 -3.84 7.16 -6.40
N VAL A 33 -2.52 7.09 -6.35
CA VAL A 33 -1.77 7.26 -5.11
C VAL A 33 -1.63 8.77 -4.88
N ASP A 34 -2.46 9.33 -4.01
CA ASP A 34 -2.42 10.75 -3.66
C ASP A 34 -1.66 10.94 -2.34
N LEU A 35 -0.39 11.32 -2.46
CA LEU A 35 0.43 11.64 -1.30
C LEU A 35 0.04 12.98 -0.67
N ALA A 36 -0.60 13.91 -1.38
CA ALA A 36 -1.01 15.17 -0.77
C ALA A 36 -2.04 14.93 0.35
N SER A 37 -2.88 13.90 0.21
CA SER A 37 -3.84 13.48 1.24
C SER A 37 -3.22 12.93 2.53
N VAL A 38 -1.91 12.67 2.56
CA VAL A 38 -1.20 12.20 3.76
C VAL A 38 -0.39 13.30 4.44
N GLN A 39 -0.25 14.48 3.82
CA GLN A 39 0.56 15.57 4.35
C GLN A 39 -0.01 16.07 5.69
N GLY A 40 0.88 16.27 6.67
CA GLY A 40 0.52 16.75 8.01
C GLY A 40 -0.16 15.72 8.91
N ALA A 41 -0.41 14.51 8.42
CA ALA A 41 -0.98 13.43 9.24
C ALA A 41 0.08 12.87 10.23
N PRO A 42 -0.34 12.45 11.43
CA PRO A 42 0.58 12.07 12.52
C PRO A 42 1.50 10.89 12.18
N HIS A 43 1.04 9.99 11.30
CA HIS A 43 1.77 8.82 10.83
C HIS A 43 2.06 8.89 9.33
N ALA A 44 2.21 10.10 8.76
CA ALA A 44 2.58 10.27 7.36
C ALA A 44 3.85 9.47 6.97
N GLY A 45 4.80 9.34 7.89
CA GLY A 45 6.01 8.51 7.71
C GLY A 45 5.69 7.04 7.42
N ASP A 46 4.75 6.43 8.15
CA ASP A 46 4.32 5.04 7.93
C ASP A 46 3.69 4.87 6.54
N ALA A 47 2.86 5.83 6.12
CA ALA A 47 2.21 5.79 4.81
C ALA A 47 3.23 5.92 3.66
N LEU A 48 4.23 6.79 3.79
CA LEU A 48 5.32 6.92 2.82
C LEU A 48 6.17 5.64 2.77
N SER A 49 6.53 5.08 3.93
CA SER A 49 7.29 3.82 4.01
C SER A 49 6.51 2.65 3.43
N LEU A 50 5.18 2.61 3.59
CA LEU A 50 4.33 1.60 2.97
C LEU A 50 4.36 1.71 1.43
N VAL A 51 4.22 2.91 0.87
CA VAL A 51 4.30 3.15 -0.58
C VAL A 51 5.66 2.73 -1.12
N GLU A 52 6.74 3.15 -0.46
CA GLU A 52 8.10 2.81 -0.82
C GLU A 52 8.32 1.29 -0.81
N ARG A 53 7.92 0.61 0.26
CA ARG A 53 8.08 -0.84 0.42
C ARG A 53 7.34 -1.62 -0.66
N LEU A 54 6.10 -1.27 -0.92
CA LEU A 54 5.26 -1.91 -1.93
C LEU A 54 5.73 -1.62 -3.36
N SER A 55 6.40 -0.49 -3.59
CA SER A 55 6.98 -0.13 -4.89
C SER A 55 8.14 -1.02 -5.32
N PHE A 56 8.80 -1.73 -4.39
CA PHE A 56 9.93 -2.58 -4.72
C PHE A 56 9.55 -3.92 -5.36
N TYR A 57 8.28 -4.35 -5.25
CA TYR A 57 7.82 -5.62 -5.80
C TYR A 57 7.83 -5.64 -7.33
N ASN A 58 8.10 -6.82 -7.91
CA ASN A 58 8.22 -7.03 -9.36
C ASN A 58 6.91 -6.84 -10.14
N LEU A 59 5.80 -6.66 -9.43
CA LEU A 59 4.47 -6.41 -10.01
C LEU A 59 4.30 -4.96 -10.44
N VAL A 60 5.05 -4.05 -9.79
CA VAL A 60 4.98 -2.63 -10.10
C VAL A 60 5.77 -2.37 -11.38
N GLU A 61 5.10 -1.87 -12.40
CA GLU A 61 5.77 -1.50 -13.65
C GLU A 61 6.90 -0.50 -13.43
N ARG A 62 7.99 -0.62 -14.20
CA ARG A 62 9.20 0.18 -14.01
C ARG A 62 8.95 1.69 -14.03
N GLY A 63 8.08 2.16 -14.92
CA GLY A 63 7.70 3.57 -15.02
C GLY A 63 6.99 4.06 -13.75
N ARG A 64 6.01 3.28 -13.28
CA ARG A 64 5.25 3.54 -12.05
C ARG A 64 6.14 3.50 -10.81
N LYS A 65 7.01 2.49 -10.69
CA LYS A 65 7.98 2.37 -9.61
C LYS A 65 8.86 3.62 -9.51
N ARG A 66 9.42 4.08 -10.63
CA ARG A 66 10.24 5.29 -10.67
C ARG A 66 9.46 6.52 -10.20
N GLU A 67 8.22 6.66 -10.65
CA GLU A 67 7.38 7.80 -10.27
C GLU A 67 6.99 7.78 -8.79
N LEU A 68 6.56 6.64 -8.26
CA LEU A 68 6.23 6.49 -6.84
C LEU A 68 7.43 6.80 -5.94
N LEU A 69 8.61 6.26 -6.26
CA LEU A 69 9.82 6.52 -5.48
C LEU A 69 10.27 7.99 -5.56
N ARG A 70 10.10 8.63 -6.73
CA ARG A 70 10.35 10.07 -6.90
C ARG A 70 9.43 10.90 -6.00
N GLN A 71 8.12 10.59 -5.99
CA GLN A 71 7.14 11.29 -5.16
C GLN A 71 7.40 11.09 -3.67
N VAL A 72 7.73 9.86 -3.24
CA VAL A 72 8.10 9.58 -1.85
C VAL A 72 9.36 10.34 -1.45
N GLY A 73 10.40 10.36 -2.29
CA GLY A 73 11.62 11.12 -2.03
C GLY A 73 11.34 12.60 -1.81
N GLN A 74 10.58 13.22 -2.71
CA GLN A 74 10.17 14.63 -2.59
C GLN A 74 9.35 14.89 -1.31
N ALA A 75 8.42 14.01 -0.98
CA ALA A 75 7.61 14.12 0.23
C ALA A 75 8.47 14.04 1.50
N ARG A 76 9.44 13.12 1.55
CA ARG A 76 10.35 12.99 2.71
C ARG A 76 11.23 14.22 2.89
N GLU A 77 11.78 14.76 1.80
CA GLU A 77 12.59 15.99 1.83
C GLU A 77 11.75 17.20 2.27
N THR A 78 10.52 17.31 1.78
CA THR A 78 9.67 18.49 2.00
C THR A 78 9.02 18.49 3.39
N TRP A 79 8.58 17.34 3.88
CA TRP A 79 7.72 17.27 5.07
C TRP A 79 8.46 16.93 6.35
N ALA A 80 9.73 16.51 6.28
CA ALA A 80 10.53 16.09 7.42
C ALA A 80 9.79 15.10 8.36
N VAL A 81 9.05 14.16 7.76
CA VAL A 81 8.18 13.24 8.51
C VAL A 81 9.00 12.10 9.13
N PRO A 82 8.98 11.94 10.47
CA PRO A 82 9.66 10.83 11.11
C PRO A 82 8.94 9.51 10.81
N CYS A 83 9.70 8.43 10.72
CA CYS A 83 9.19 7.07 10.67
C CYS A 83 10.07 6.20 11.54
N ASP A 84 9.49 5.54 12.54
CA ASP A 84 10.20 4.47 13.25
C ASP A 84 10.22 3.24 12.35
N MET A 85 11.34 3.04 11.67
CA MET A 85 11.49 1.93 10.72
C MET A 85 11.40 0.56 11.39
N GLN A 86 11.75 0.44 12.66
CA GLN A 86 11.66 -0.83 13.38
C GLN A 86 10.20 -1.18 13.68
N ALA A 87 9.45 -0.21 14.21
CA ALA A 87 8.01 -0.37 14.45
C ALA A 87 7.24 -0.60 13.14
N PHE A 88 7.59 0.13 12.08
CA PHE A 88 7.01 -0.04 10.75
C PHE A 88 7.25 -1.45 10.21
N GLU A 89 8.50 -1.94 10.19
CA GLU A 89 8.81 -3.28 9.66
C GLU A 89 8.12 -4.39 10.47
N ALA A 90 8.02 -4.22 11.80
CA ALA A 90 7.30 -5.16 12.65
C ALA A 90 5.80 -5.22 12.27
N ALA A 91 5.16 -4.07 12.07
CA ALA A 91 3.77 -4.00 11.62
C ALA A 91 3.60 -4.54 10.19
N TYR A 92 4.48 -4.17 9.27
CA TYR A 92 4.43 -4.61 7.87
C TYR A 92 4.51 -6.14 7.74
N ARG A 93 5.35 -6.80 8.54
CA ARG A 93 5.48 -8.26 8.55
C ARG A 93 4.18 -8.98 8.92
N GLN A 94 3.31 -8.36 9.72
CA GLN A 94 2.02 -8.95 10.09
C GLN A 94 1.07 -9.04 8.89
N PHE A 95 1.22 -8.14 7.91
CA PHE A 95 0.38 -8.12 6.71
C PHE A 95 0.94 -8.98 5.57
N LEU A 96 2.22 -9.38 5.62
CA LEU A 96 2.86 -10.17 4.56
C LEU A 96 2.08 -11.44 4.16
N PRO A 97 1.55 -12.26 5.09
CA PRO A 97 0.80 -13.46 4.72
C PRO A 97 -0.45 -13.16 3.88
N GLY A 98 -1.14 -12.04 4.13
CA GLY A 98 -2.32 -11.61 3.34
C GLY A 98 -1.94 -10.97 2.01
N LEU A 99 -0.76 -10.33 1.95
CA LEU A 99 -0.23 -9.68 0.75
C LEU A 99 0.41 -10.67 -0.24
N GLN A 100 0.98 -11.78 0.22
CA GLN A 100 1.68 -12.75 -0.63
C GLN A 100 0.80 -13.37 -1.74
N PRO A 101 -0.43 -13.84 -1.49
CA PRO A 101 -1.30 -14.39 -2.54
C PRO A 101 -1.60 -13.40 -3.65
N MET A 102 -1.66 -12.12 -3.30
CA MET A 102 -1.90 -11.00 -4.21
C MET A 102 -0.66 -10.65 -5.04
N GLN A 103 0.50 -11.26 -4.79
CA GLN A 103 1.74 -10.93 -5.49
C GLN A 103 1.96 -11.67 -6.81
N THR A 104 0.88 -12.14 -7.43
CA THR A 104 0.93 -12.90 -8.68
C THR A 104 0.58 -12.01 -9.88
N ARG A 105 1.22 -12.26 -11.03
CA ARG A 105 0.89 -11.56 -12.28
C ARG A 105 -0.53 -11.85 -12.80
N HIS A 106 -1.13 -12.94 -12.32
CA HIS A 106 -2.47 -13.37 -12.68
C HIS A 106 -3.53 -13.02 -11.63
N PHE A 107 -3.20 -12.21 -10.63
CA PHE A 107 -4.17 -11.79 -9.63
C PHE A 107 -5.30 -10.99 -10.29
N ILE A 108 -6.48 -11.59 -10.37
CA ILE A 108 -7.69 -10.93 -10.85
C ILE A 108 -8.30 -10.22 -9.65
N VAL A 109 -8.39 -8.89 -9.73
CA VAL A 109 -9.10 -8.05 -8.76
C VAL A 109 -10.61 -8.32 -8.92
N GLY A 110 -11.06 -9.46 -8.41
CA GLY A 110 -12.40 -10.02 -8.55
C GLY A 110 -12.59 -11.31 -7.75
N ASP A 111 -11.51 -12.00 -7.39
CA ASP A 111 -11.59 -13.28 -6.65
C ASP A 111 -11.76 -13.13 -5.13
N ALA A 112 -11.73 -11.89 -4.60
CA ALA A 112 -11.98 -11.63 -3.18
C ALA A 112 -13.48 -11.59 -2.80
N GLY A 113 -14.38 -12.00 -3.69
CA GLY A 113 -15.83 -11.95 -3.41
C GLY A 113 -16.77 -12.47 -4.49
N ALA A 114 -16.37 -13.42 -5.33
CA ALA A 114 -17.28 -14.08 -6.25
C ALA A 114 -17.18 -15.60 -6.09
N GLU A 115 -17.90 -16.14 -5.10
CA GLU A 115 -18.43 -17.51 -5.20
C GLU A 115 -19.28 -17.58 -6.47
N SER A 116 -18.66 -17.92 -7.60
CA SER A 116 -19.38 -18.41 -8.77
C SER A 116 -19.80 -19.83 -8.45
N LEU A 117 -20.98 -19.96 -7.84
CA LEU A 117 -21.73 -21.21 -7.83
C LEU A 117 -21.92 -21.65 -9.29
N PRO A 118 -21.66 -22.93 -9.64
CA PRO A 118 -21.92 -23.41 -10.98
C PRO A 118 -23.45 -23.39 -11.23
N PRO A 119 -23.89 -23.14 -12.48
CA PRO A 119 -25.31 -23.27 -12.80
C PRO A 119 -25.72 -24.72 -12.57
N MET A 120 -26.67 -24.93 -11.66
CA MET A 120 -27.38 -26.20 -11.56
C MET A 120 -28.25 -26.35 -12.80
N ASN A 121 -27.93 -27.35 -13.64
CA ASN A 121 -28.85 -27.90 -14.63
C ASN A 121 -29.98 -28.66 -13.94
#